data_AF-A0A392T6J2-F1
#
_entry.id   AF-A0A392T6J2-F1
#
_cell.length_a   1.000
_cell.length_b   1.000
_cell.length_c   1.000
_cell.angle_alpha   90.00
_cell.angle_beta   90.00
_cell.angle_gamma   90.00
#
_symmetry.space_group_name_H-M   'P 1'
#
loop_
_entity.id
_entity.type
_entity.pdbx_description
1 polymer ?
#
loop_
_entity_poly.entity_id
_entity_poly.type
_entity_poly.pdbx_seq_one_letter_code
_entity_poly.pdbx_strand_id
1 'polypeptide(L)'
;DGAYKWLEELEIIFEAMECSEKGKTTIGTYVLREEANVWWKNAKMRLGPGGVAIPWEMFKREFLVKYFPIDVTNKKVVEFMELKQGSMTVADYA
;
A
#
# COMPACT_ATOMS: atom_id res chain seq x y z
N ASP A 1 6.25 -6.10 -7.15
CA ASP A 1 7.28 -6.14 -6.07
C ASP A 1 7.94 -4.80 -5.78
N GLY A 2 8.46 -4.06 -6.77
CA GLY A 2 9.19 -2.79 -6.50
C GLY A 2 8.40 -1.70 -5.74
N ALA A 3 7.14 -1.45 -6.11
CA ALA A 3 6.32 -0.45 -5.43
C ALA A 3 5.93 -0.84 -3.98
N TYR A 4 5.84 -2.15 -3.70
CA TYR A 4 5.55 -2.64 -2.35
C TYR A 4 6.79 -2.49 -1.45
N LYS A 5 7.97 -2.90 -1.94
CA LYS A 5 9.24 -2.70 -1.24
C LYS A 5 9.52 -1.23 -0.95
N TRP A 6 9.28 -0.36 -1.93
CA TRP A 6 9.41 1.08 -1.75
C TRP A 6 8.52 1.62 -0.61
N LEU A 7 7.29 1.09 -0.50
CA LEU A 7 6.37 1.49 0.56
C LEU A 7 6.81 0.96 1.94
N GLU A 8 7.29 -0.29 2.01
CA GLU A 8 7.86 -0.86 3.24
C GLU A 8 9.09 -0.10 3.72
N GLU A 9 10.02 0.23 2.82
CA GLU A 9 11.22 1.02 3.14
C GLU A 9 10.84 2.40 3.72
N LEU A 10 9.80 3.05 3.18
CA LEU A 10 9.31 4.31 3.73
C LEU A 10 8.67 4.16 5.12
N GLU A 11 7.94 3.08 5.37
CA GLU A 11 7.37 2.81 6.70
C GLU A 11 8.48 2.62 7.75
N ILE A 12 9.53 1.86 7.42
CA ILE A 12 10.70 1.69 8.29
C ILE A 12 11.36 3.04 8.59
N ILE A 13 11.54 3.89 7.57
CA ILE A 13 12.10 5.23 7.74
C ILE A 13 11.21 6.11 8.62
N PHE A 14 9.89 6.06 8.45
CA PHE A 14 8.97 6.83 9.28
C PHE A 14 8.95 6.38 10.73
N GLU A 15 9.04 5.07 10.98
CA GLU A 15 9.17 4.52 12.32
C GLU A 15 10.49 4.96 12.97
N ALA A 16 11.61 4.81 12.26
CA ALA A 16 12.93 5.19 12.76
C ALA A 16 13.07 6.71 13.04
N MET A 17 12.34 7.55 12.30
CA MET A 17 12.32 9.01 12.49
C MET A 17 11.18 9.49 13.40
N GLU A 18 10.38 8.59 13.98
CA GLU A 18 9.21 8.93 14.80
C GLU A 18 8.26 9.93 14.11
N CYS A 19 8.04 9.74 12.81
CA CYS A 19 7.22 10.64 12.01
C CYS A 19 5.77 10.62 12.49
N SER A 20 5.24 11.81 12.84
CA SER A 20 3.81 11.98 13.10
C SER A 20 2.95 11.56 11.91
N GLU A 21 1.72 11.09 12.16
CA GLU A 21 0.79 10.68 11.10
C GLU A 21 0.55 11.76 10.02
N LYS A 22 0.54 13.04 10.42
CA LYS A 22 0.44 14.17 9.50
C LYS A 22 1.73 14.37 8.67
N GLY A 23 2.89 14.08 9.28
CA GLY A 23 4.21 14.17 8.65
C GLY A 23 4.42 13.11 7.57
N LYS A 24 3.97 11.88 7.82
CA LYS A 24 4.12 10.73 6.91
C LYS A 24 3.64 11.03 5.49
N THR A 25 2.40 11.50 5.31
CA THR A 25 1.90 11.86 3.97
C THR A 25 2.72 12.96 3.31
N THR A 26 3.13 13.97 4.08
CA THR A 26 3.93 15.08 3.54
C THR A 26 5.26 14.57 2.98
N ILE A 27 5.98 13.78 3.77
CA ILE A 27 7.31 13.27 3.40
C ILE A 27 7.20 12.19 2.32
N GLY A 28 6.29 11.23 2.49
CA GLY A 28 6.11 10.12 1.55
C GLY A 28 5.69 10.56 0.15
N THR A 29 4.92 11.65 0.06
CA THR A 29 4.53 12.22 -1.23
C THR A 29 5.59 13.14 -1.82
N TYR A 30 6.43 13.75 -0.98
CA TYR A 30 7.57 14.56 -1.43
C TYR A 30 8.65 13.75 -2.15
N VAL A 31 8.84 12.49 -1.75
CA VAL A 31 9.83 11.60 -2.37
C VAL A 31 9.38 10.95 -3.67
N LEU A 32 8.10 11.10 -4.06
CA LEU A 32 7.62 10.64 -5.36
C LEU A 32 8.36 11.34 -6.50
N ARG A 33 8.60 10.60 -7.58
CA ARG A 33 9.30 11.09 -8.77
C ARG A 33 8.44 10.86 -10.02
N GLU A 34 8.64 11.72 -11.01
CA GLU A 34 8.11 11.55 -12.37
C GLU A 34 6.61 11.22 -12.42
N GLU A 35 6.23 10.11 -13.06
CA GLU A 35 4.84 9.68 -13.24
C GLU A 35 4.11 9.55 -11.89
N ALA A 36 4.79 9.07 -10.85
CA ALA A 36 4.17 8.87 -9.54
C ALA A 36 3.76 10.19 -8.87
N ASN A 37 4.58 11.23 -9.02
CA ASN A 37 4.24 12.56 -8.51
C ASN A 37 3.06 13.18 -9.28
N VAL A 38 3.06 13.05 -10.62
CA VAL A 38 1.95 13.53 -11.46
C VAL A 38 0.64 12.80 -11.12
N TRP A 39 0.69 11.48 -10.98
CA TRP A 39 -0.44 10.67 -10.55
C TRP A 39 -0.98 11.13 -9.19
N TRP A 40 -0.10 11.32 -8.20
CA TRP A 40 -0.54 11.69 -6.86
C TRP A 40 -1.21 13.07 -6.81
N LYS A 41 -0.70 14.05 -7.58
CA LYS A 41 -1.36 15.37 -7.71
C LYS A 41 -2.80 15.24 -8.21
N ASN A 42 -3.02 14.39 -9.22
CA ASN A 42 -4.36 14.14 -9.76
C ASN A 42 -5.25 13.35 -8.78
N ALA A 43 -4.70 12.35 -8.10
CA ALA A 43 -5.43 11.57 -7.09
C ALA A 43 -5.87 12.45 -5.92
N LYS A 44 -4.98 13.32 -5.44
CA LYS A 44 -5.26 14.28 -4.37
C LYS A 44 -6.43 15.22 -4.71
N MET A 45 -6.54 15.67 -5.97
CA MET A 45 -7.69 16.48 -6.41
C MET A 45 -9.02 15.71 -6.39
N ARG A 46 -9.00 14.39 -6.65
CA ARG A 46 -10.21 13.55 -6.60
C ARG A 46 -10.65 13.22 -5.17
N LEU A 47 -9.69 13.08 -4.26
CA LEU A 47 -9.96 12.67 -2.87
C LEU A 47 -10.59 13.78 -2.01
N GLY A 48 -10.50 15.04 -2.42
CA GLY A 48 -11.19 16.14 -1.76
C GLY A 48 -10.69 17.52 -2.21
N PRO A 49 -11.42 18.60 -1.86
CA PRO A 49 -11.01 19.96 -2.17
C PRO A 49 -9.63 20.26 -1.56
N GLY A 50 -8.79 20.98 -2.32
CA GLY A 50 -7.41 21.28 -2.00
C GLY A 50 -7.26 21.98 -0.64
N GLY A 51 -7.03 21.21 0.41
CA GLY A 51 -6.99 21.71 1.78
C GLY A 51 -7.26 20.62 2.82
N VAL A 52 -7.98 19.56 2.46
CA VAL A 52 -8.16 18.40 3.34
C VAL A 52 -6.85 17.63 3.44
N ALA A 53 -6.37 17.43 4.69
CA ALA A 53 -5.22 16.58 4.95
C ALA A 53 -5.57 15.13 4.59
N ILE A 54 -4.79 14.52 3.70
CA ILE A 54 -4.97 13.11 3.36
C ILE A 54 -4.17 12.26 4.34
N PRO A 55 -4.80 11.37 5.12
CA PRO A 55 -4.09 10.45 6.00
C PRO A 55 -3.17 9.52 5.21
N TRP A 56 -2.07 9.09 5.83
CA TRP A 56 -1.09 8.23 5.19
C TRP A 56 -1.70 6.90 4.71
N GLU A 57 -2.58 6.31 5.50
CA GLU A 57 -3.33 5.09 5.12
C GLU A 57 -4.14 5.26 3.83
N MET A 58 -4.73 6.43 3.61
CA MET A 58 -5.47 6.71 2.38
C MET A 58 -4.53 6.83 1.17
N PHE A 59 -3.36 7.45 1.34
CA PHE A 59 -2.32 7.46 0.32
C PHE A 59 -1.90 6.03 -0.04
N LYS A 60 -1.60 5.18 0.94
CA LYS A 60 -1.20 3.79 0.72
C LYS A 60 -2.23 3.01 -0.08
N ARG A 61 -3.51 3.15 0.28
CA ARG A 61 -4.60 2.49 -0.45
C ARG A 61 -4.63 2.90 -1.92
N GLU A 62 -4.60 4.19 -2.22
CA GLU A 62 -4.61 4.69 -3.60
C GLU A 62 -3.35 4.29 -4.37
N PHE A 63 -2.20 4.33 -3.71
CA PHE A 63 -0.92 3.94 -4.28
C PHE A 63 -0.92 2.46 -4.66
N LEU A 64 -1.40 1.59 -3.76
CA LEU A 64 -1.54 0.16 -4.05
C LEU A 64 -2.54 -0.10 -5.17
N VAL A 65 -3.69 0.60 -5.22
CA VAL A 65 -4.64 0.46 -6.33
C VAL A 65 -4.02 0.84 -7.68
N LYS A 66 -3.23 1.92 -7.74
CA LYS A 66 -2.56 2.38 -8.98
C LYS A 66 -1.48 1.41 -9.46
N TYR A 67 -0.64 0.92 -8.57
CA TYR A 67 0.54 0.11 -8.93
C TYR A 67 0.30 -1.40 -8.83
N PHE A 68 -0.80 -1.81 -8.20
CA PHE A 68 -1.27 -3.18 -8.06
C PHE A 68 -2.79 -3.23 -8.30
N PRO A 69 -3.26 -2.94 -9.54
CA PRO A 69 -4.66 -3.14 -9.87
C PRO A 69 -5.05 -4.61 -9.61
N ILE A 70 -6.29 -4.81 -9.19
CA ILE A 70 -6.93 -5.96 -8.51
C ILE A 70 -6.60 -7.38 -9.05
N ASP A 71 -5.93 -7.52 -10.18
CA ASP A 71 -5.54 -8.82 -10.76
C ASP A 71 -4.39 -9.52 -10.02
N VAL A 72 -3.60 -8.83 -9.19
CA VAL A 72 -2.54 -9.47 -8.38
C VAL A 72 -3.09 -10.03 -7.05
N THR A 73 -4.17 -9.44 -6.53
CA THR A 73 -4.73 -9.82 -5.23
C THR A 73 -5.63 -11.05 -5.33
N ASN A 74 -6.40 -11.20 -6.42
CA ASN A 74 -7.21 -12.40 -6.61
C ASN A 74 -6.36 -13.66 -6.79
N LYS A 75 -5.20 -13.59 -7.45
CA LYS A 75 -4.33 -14.78 -7.60
C LYS A 75 -3.73 -15.25 -6.29
N LYS A 76 -3.22 -14.33 -5.45
CA LYS A 76 -2.61 -14.70 -4.16
C LYS A 76 -3.64 -15.07 -3.10
N VAL A 77 -4.82 -14.45 -3.10
CA VAL A 77 -5.90 -14.82 -2.17
C VAL A 77 -6.52 -16.16 -2.57
N VAL A 78 -6.71 -16.44 -3.87
CA VAL A 78 -7.14 -17.75 -4.34
C VAL A 78 -6.07 -18.81 -4.08
N GLU A 79 -4.79 -18.58 -4.39
CA GLU A 79 -3.70 -19.51 -4.00
C GLU A 79 -3.66 -19.73 -2.49
N PHE A 80 -3.80 -18.69 -1.67
CA PHE A 80 -3.80 -18.82 -0.21
C PHE A 80 -5.03 -19.59 0.30
N MET A 81 -6.21 -19.39 -0.31
CA MET A 81 -7.43 -20.14 0.02
C MET A 81 -7.35 -21.60 -0.46
N GLU A 82 -6.84 -21.86 -1.67
CA GLU A 82 -6.61 -23.20 -2.22
C GLU A 82 -5.53 -23.96 -1.45
N LEU A 83 -4.43 -23.31 -1.05
CA LEU A 83 -3.39 -23.89 -0.18
C LEU A 83 -3.93 -24.25 1.22
N LYS A 84 -4.78 -23.40 1.80
CA LYS A 84 -5.48 -23.68 3.06
C LYS A 84 -6.51 -24.80 2.93
N GLN A 85 -7.12 -24.97 1.76
CA GLN A 85 -8.12 -26.00 1.51
C GLN A 85 -7.51 -27.34 1.06
N GLY A 86 -6.30 -27.32 0.49
CA GLY A 86 -5.52 -28.50 0.07
C GLY A 86 -4.57 -29.06 1.12
N SER A 87 -4.39 -28.40 2.26
CA SER A 87 -3.65 -28.95 3.42
C SER A 87 -4.66 -29.47 4.46
N MET A 88 -4.98 -30.75 4.31
CA MET A 88 -5.98 -31.48 5.07
C MET A 88 -5.73 -31.55 6.59
N THR A 89 -6.83 -31.91 7.26
CA THR A 89 -7.11 -32.11 8.68
C THR A 89 -6.10 -32.94 9.48
N VAL A 90 -6.05 -32.68 10.80
CA VAL A 90 -5.24 -33.27 11.89
C VAL A 90 -5.32 -34.81 12.04
N ALA A 91 -6.01 -35.54 11.17
CA ALA A 91 -6.25 -36.98 11.30
C ALA A 91 -5.10 -37.90 10.84
N ASP A 92 -4.00 -37.35 10.31
CA ASP A 92 -2.83 -38.15 9.88
C ASP A 92 -1.71 -38.24 10.93
N TYR A 93 -1.94 -37.76 12.15
CA TYR A 93 -1.02 -38.01 13.28
C TYR A 93 -1.59 -39.13 14.17
N ALA A 94 -1.39 -40.37 13.72
CA ALA A 94 -1.48 -41.55 14.58
C ALA A 94 -0.27 -41.62 15.52
#